data_AF-A0A161MKK1-F1
#
_entry.id   AF-A0A161MKK1-F1
#
_cell.length_a   1.000
_cell.length_b   1.000
_cell.length_c   1.000
_cell.angle_alpha   90.00
_cell.angle_beta   90.00
_cell.angle_gamma   90.00
#
_symmetry.space_group_name_H-M   'P 1'
#
loop_
_entity.id
_entity.type
_entity.pdbx_description
1 polymer ?
#
loop_
_entity_poly.entity_id
_entity_poly.type
_entity_poly.pdbx_seq_one_letter_code
_entity_poly.pdbx_strand_id
1 'polypeptide(L)'
;FSVFGLFAVIFSWLMASVYLTASVALGDLCMSPEALMEREAPAPLQRDILEYYTSCEPTRTNPFLVVLRKATNAVDTVSYSMGPMTRIARQLYKPSELHPKLDMLSKEVKLASSMIARLVTMLDCTPMHKEYMNALHAVCEMALFGLTFMLAASIGAGFLFAVLVWLDSHTWIYIRKKREYLQVDEQDPFLPPTAASQAIAARSLHSQGSYGSSFPFARSSSHVY
;
A
#
# COMPACT_ATOMS: atom_id res chain seq x y z
N PHE A 1 20.58 23.51 -2.03
CA PHE A 1 19.76 23.37 -0.82
C PHE A 1 18.27 23.48 -1.14
N SER A 2 17.83 24.55 -1.81
CA SER A 2 16.42 24.78 -2.20
C SER A 2 15.75 23.64 -3.00
N VAL A 3 16.43 23.01 -3.96
CA VAL A 3 15.86 21.92 -4.80
C VAL A 3 15.46 20.69 -3.97
N PHE A 4 16.32 20.24 -3.06
CA PHE A 4 16.03 19.09 -2.19
C PHE A 4 14.91 19.40 -1.19
N GLY A 5 14.87 20.62 -0.65
CA GLY A 5 13.77 21.07 0.22
C GLY A 5 12.43 21.08 -0.50
N LEU A 6 12.39 21.57 -1.75
CA LEU A 6 11.18 21.55 -2.57
C LEU A 6 10.69 20.12 -2.85
N PHE A 7 11.59 19.20 -3.22
CA PHE A 7 11.22 17.80 -3.39
C PHE A 7 10.68 17.18 -2.09
N ALA A 8 11.32 17.43 -0.94
CA ALA A 8 10.86 16.92 0.35
C ALA A 8 9.45 17.43 0.70
N VAL A 9 9.16 18.70 0.43
CA VAL A 9 7.80 19.26 0.58
C VAL A 9 6.82 18.51 -0.32
N ILE A 10 7.10 18.38 -1.62
CA ILE A 10 6.20 17.67 -2.55
C ILE A 10 5.94 16.24 -2.08
N PHE A 11 6.99 15.49 -1.72
CA PHE A 11 6.85 14.12 -1.24
C PHE A 11 6.03 14.03 0.06
N SER A 12 6.22 14.95 1.00
CA SER A 12 5.46 14.95 2.25
C SER A 12 3.96 15.16 2.02
N TRP A 13 3.57 16.06 1.11
CA TRP A 13 2.18 16.29 0.75
C TRP A 13 1.58 15.14 -0.07
N LEU A 14 2.37 14.53 -0.97
CA LEU A 14 1.95 13.34 -1.69
C LEU A 14 1.68 12.18 -0.75
N MET A 15 2.59 11.90 0.19
CA MET A 15 2.41 10.85 1.20
C MET A 15 1.21 11.14 2.10
N ALA A 16 1.00 12.39 2.52
CA ALA A 16 -0.18 12.79 3.27
C ALA A 16 -1.48 12.48 2.51
N SER A 17 -1.52 12.79 1.20
CA SER A 17 -2.68 12.44 0.36
C SER A 17 -2.89 10.92 0.31
N VAL A 18 -1.83 10.14 0.09
CA VAL A 18 -1.90 8.67 0.03
C VAL A 18 -2.39 8.10 1.34
N TYR A 19 -1.86 8.56 2.49
CA TYR A 19 -2.29 8.09 3.80
C TYR A 19 -3.74 8.45 4.11
N LEU A 20 -4.20 9.63 3.69
CA LEU A 20 -5.60 10.03 3.82
C LEU A 20 -6.51 9.11 2.99
N THR A 21 -6.20 8.91 1.71
CA THR A 21 -6.99 8.04 0.82
C THR A 21 -7.00 6.59 1.33
N ALA A 22 -5.84 6.08 1.78
CA ALA A 22 -5.75 4.74 2.36
C ALA A 22 -6.58 4.61 3.63
N SER A 23 -6.55 5.61 4.53
CA SER A 23 -7.35 5.62 5.76
C SER A 23 -8.84 5.57 5.47
N VAL A 24 -9.33 6.35 4.49
CA VAL A 24 -10.74 6.33 4.07
C VAL A 24 -11.10 4.97 3.46
N ALA A 25 -10.28 4.47 2.53
CA ALA A 25 -10.54 3.18 1.90
C ALA A 25 -10.54 2.01 2.90
N LEU A 26 -9.62 2.02 3.87
CA LEU A 26 -9.60 1.04 4.97
C LEU A 26 -10.80 1.22 5.90
N GLY A 27 -11.21 2.46 6.20
CA GLY A 27 -12.42 2.72 6.97
C GLY A 27 -13.69 2.16 6.30
N ASP A 28 -13.83 2.38 4.99
CA ASP A 28 -14.94 1.84 4.19
C ASP A 28 -14.91 0.30 4.16
N LEU A 29 -13.72 -0.30 4.04
CA LEU A 29 -13.54 -1.76 4.12
C LEU A 29 -13.94 -2.31 5.50
N CYS A 30 -13.64 -1.58 6.58
CA CYS A 30 -14.00 -1.97 7.93
C CYS A 30 -15.51 -1.87 8.19
N MET A 31 -16.23 -0.98 7.50
CA MET A 31 -17.68 -0.86 7.61
C MET A 31 -18.44 -1.82 6.69
N SER A 32 -17.99 -1.98 5.45
CA SER A 32 -18.64 -2.81 4.42
C SER A 32 -17.61 -3.54 3.55
N PRO A 33 -17.17 -4.74 3.96
CA PRO A 33 -16.15 -5.50 3.22
C PRO A 33 -16.66 -6.10 1.89
N GLU A 34 -17.97 -6.11 1.67
CA GLU A 34 -18.64 -6.65 0.49
C GLU A 34 -18.29 -5.93 -0.83
N ALA A 35 -18.07 -4.61 -0.77
CA ALA A 35 -17.85 -3.77 -1.95
C ALA A 35 -16.50 -4.02 -2.66
N LEU A 36 -15.47 -4.44 -1.91
CA LEU A 36 -14.14 -4.79 -2.45
C LEU A 36 -14.15 -6.15 -3.14
N MET A 37 -14.94 -7.08 -2.63
CA MET A 37 -15.05 -8.43 -3.20
C MET A 37 -15.83 -8.46 -4.52
N GLU A 38 -16.81 -7.57 -4.69
CA GLU A 38 -17.58 -7.48 -5.95
C GLU A 38 -16.78 -6.97 -7.16
N ARG A 39 -15.72 -6.19 -6.92
CA ARG A 39 -14.86 -5.58 -7.94
C ARG A 39 -13.82 -6.56 -8.51
N GLU A 40 -13.30 -7.44 -7.67
CA GLU A 40 -12.25 -8.41 -8.03
C GLU A 40 -12.81 -9.77 -8.51
N ALA A 41 -14.08 -10.10 -8.25
CA ALA A 41 -14.63 -11.42 -8.56
C ALA A 41 -15.09 -11.55 -10.04
N PRO A 42 -14.49 -12.45 -10.84
CA PRO A 42 -14.98 -12.77 -12.17
C PRO A 42 -16.16 -13.77 -12.08
N ALA A 43 -17.21 -13.50 -12.86
CA ALA A 43 -18.41 -14.33 -13.06
C ALA A 43 -19.44 -14.43 -11.89
N PRO A 44 -20.74 -14.57 -12.21
CA PRO A 44 -21.84 -14.57 -11.23
C PRO A 44 -21.84 -15.77 -10.28
N LEU A 45 -21.22 -16.90 -10.66
CA LEU A 45 -21.21 -18.13 -9.86
C LEU A 45 -20.36 -18.01 -8.58
N GLN A 46 -19.38 -17.11 -8.58
CA GLN A 46 -18.47 -16.91 -7.45
C GLN A 46 -19.03 -15.93 -6.41
N ARG A 47 -19.98 -15.06 -6.79
CA ARG A 47 -20.64 -14.12 -5.86
C ARG A 47 -21.51 -14.84 -4.84
N ASP A 48 -22.35 -15.78 -5.27
CA ASP A 48 -23.18 -16.59 -4.35
C ASP A 48 -22.33 -17.44 -3.38
N ILE A 49 -21.18 -17.92 -3.83
CA ILE A 49 -20.24 -18.70 -3.01
C ILE A 49 -19.54 -17.77 -2.00
N LEU A 50 -19.15 -16.58 -2.44
CA LEU A 50 -18.45 -15.61 -1.62
C LEU A 50 -19.37 -15.02 -0.54
N GLU A 51 -20.61 -14.66 -0.90
CA GLU A 51 -21.65 -14.22 0.03
C GLU A 51 -21.98 -15.28 1.08
N TYR A 52 -21.96 -16.57 0.68
CA TYR A 52 -22.13 -17.68 1.60
C TYR A 52 -21.01 -17.78 2.66
N TYR A 53 -19.75 -17.54 2.27
CA TYR A 53 -18.61 -17.56 3.20
C TYR A 53 -18.43 -16.26 4.00
N THR A 54 -18.88 -15.11 3.48
CA THR A 54 -18.81 -13.82 4.17
C THR A 54 -19.97 -13.59 5.13
N SER A 55 -21.18 -14.06 4.83
CA SER A 55 -22.35 -13.89 5.72
C SER A 55 -22.63 -15.12 6.59
N CYS A 56 -22.12 -16.30 6.22
CA CYS A 56 -22.27 -17.58 6.94
C CYS A 56 -23.72 -17.81 7.43
N GLU A 57 -24.68 -17.55 6.55
CA GLU A 57 -26.11 -17.71 6.82
C GLU A 57 -26.45 -19.21 6.93
N PRO A 58 -26.93 -19.71 8.09
CA PRO A 58 -27.17 -21.14 8.31
C PRO A 58 -28.29 -21.73 7.46
N THR A 59 -29.08 -20.91 6.76
CA THR A 59 -30.21 -21.33 5.92
C THR A 59 -29.86 -21.50 4.44
N ARG A 60 -28.75 -20.93 3.95
CA ARG A 60 -28.31 -21.13 2.55
C ARG A 60 -27.59 -22.48 2.43
N THR A 61 -28.07 -23.32 1.52
CA THR A 61 -27.49 -24.64 1.29
C THR A 61 -26.24 -24.49 0.43
N ASN A 62 -25.06 -24.87 0.95
CA ASN A 62 -23.80 -24.80 0.22
C ASN A 62 -23.95 -25.51 -1.16
N PRO A 63 -23.53 -24.90 -2.30
CA PRO A 63 -23.71 -25.52 -3.63
C PRO A 63 -23.05 -26.89 -3.73
N PHE A 64 -21.98 -27.13 -2.96
CA PHE A 64 -21.31 -28.44 -2.88
C PHE A 64 -22.11 -29.48 -2.07
N LEU A 65 -23.04 -29.04 -1.21
CA LEU A 65 -23.87 -29.88 -0.36
C LEU A 65 -24.86 -30.72 -1.17
N VAL A 66 -25.26 -30.29 -2.36
CA VAL A 66 -26.08 -31.09 -3.28
C VAL A 66 -25.32 -32.34 -3.75
N VAL A 67 -24.05 -32.16 -4.12
CA VAL A 67 -23.17 -33.26 -4.56
C VAL A 67 -22.83 -34.16 -3.38
N LEU A 68 -22.50 -33.59 -2.22
CA LEU A 68 -22.26 -34.37 -1.00
C LEU A 68 -23.49 -35.15 -0.57
N ARG A 69 -24.70 -34.55 -0.56
CA ARG A 69 -25.94 -35.25 -0.21
C ARG A 69 -26.23 -36.42 -1.15
N LYS A 70 -25.93 -36.26 -2.44
CA LYS A 70 -26.02 -37.34 -3.42
C LYS A 70 -25.03 -38.47 -3.11
N ALA A 71 -23.79 -38.13 -2.74
CA ALA A 71 -22.78 -39.10 -2.34
C ALA A 71 -23.13 -39.82 -1.02
N THR A 72 -23.59 -39.09 0.00
CA THR A 72 -24.03 -39.64 1.28
C THR A 72 -25.20 -40.58 1.09
N ASN A 73 -26.23 -40.18 0.33
CA ASN A 73 -27.38 -41.03 0.04
C ASN A 73 -26.95 -42.32 -0.69
N ALA A 74 -26.05 -42.23 -1.68
CA ALA A 74 -25.55 -43.41 -2.38
C ALA A 74 -24.83 -44.38 -1.43
N VAL A 75 -23.97 -43.88 -0.54
CA VAL A 75 -23.24 -44.68 0.44
C VAL A 75 -24.17 -45.28 1.51
N ASP A 76 -25.20 -44.55 1.94
CA ASP A 76 -26.21 -45.07 2.87
C ASP A 76 -27.06 -46.18 2.23
N THR A 77 -27.44 -46.03 0.95
CA THR A 77 -28.21 -47.05 0.24
C THR A 77 -27.41 -48.36 0.10
N VAL A 78 -26.11 -48.25 -0.16
CA VAL A 78 -25.18 -49.39 -0.21
C VAL A 78 -25.02 -50.02 1.17
N SER A 79 -24.82 -49.22 2.21
CA SER A 79 -24.67 -49.68 3.59
C SER A 79 -25.92 -50.42 4.09
N TYR A 80 -27.10 -49.90 3.78
CA TYR A 80 -28.39 -50.50 4.14
C TYR A 80 -28.63 -51.82 3.40
N SER A 81 -28.32 -51.87 2.11
CA SER A 81 -28.50 -53.07 1.27
C SER A 81 -27.49 -54.18 1.61
N MET A 82 -26.35 -53.81 2.18
CA MET A 82 -25.28 -54.76 2.51
C MET A 82 -25.66 -55.71 3.65
N GLY A 83 -26.42 -55.28 4.66
CA GLY A 83 -26.88 -56.13 5.77
C GLY A 83 -27.66 -57.39 5.33
N PRO A 84 -28.77 -57.24 4.57
CA PRO A 84 -29.53 -58.37 4.05
C PRO A 84 -28.77 -59.17 2.99
N MET A 85 -27.99 -58.52 2.10
CA MET A 85 -27.16 -59.24 1.12
C MET A 85 -26.11 -60.13 1.81
N THR A 86 -25.45 -59.63 2.85
CA THR A 86 -24.45 -60.40 3.62
C THR A 86 -25.12 -61.57 4.34
N ARG A 87 -26.34 -61.40 4.86
CA ARG A 87 -27.09 -62.46 5.54
C ARG A 87 -27.50 -63.57 4.59
N ILE A 88 -28.00 -63.23 3.39
CA ILE A 88 -28.40 -64.19 2.36
C ILE A 88 -27.16 -64.90 1.79
N ALA A 89 -26.09 -64.15 1.50
CA ALA A 89 -24.83 -64.68 0.98
C ALA A 89 -24.19 -65.74 1.91
N ARG A 90 -24.24 -65.55 3.23
CA ARG A 90 -23.74 -66.53 4.22
C ARG A 90 -24.55 -67.82 4.26
N GLN A 91 -25.84 -67.76 3.94
CA GLN A 91 -26.71 -68.94 3.94
C GLN A 91 -26.57 -69.76 2.64
N LEU A 92 -26.15 -69.12 1.55
CA LEU A 92 -26.14 -69.72 0.21
C LEU A 92 -24.75 -70.15 -0.28
N TYR A 93 -23.66 -69.59 0.26
CA TYR A 93 -22.28 -69.86 -0.18
C TYR A 93 -21.36 -70.37 0.93
N LYS A 94 -20.34 -71.16 0.56
CA LYS A 94 -19.31 -71.65 1.50
C LYS A 94 -18.53 -70.47 2.12
N PRO A 95 -18.29 -70.48 3.45
CA PRO A 95 -17.76 -69.36 4.21
C PRO A 95 -16.29 -69.00 3.91
N SER A 96 -15.57 -69.81 3.13
CA SER A 96 -14.12 -69.66 2.90
C SER A 96 -13.76 -68.58 1.87
N GLU A 97 -14.59 -68.32 0.86
CA GLU A 97 -14.24 -67.37 -0.22
C GLU A 97 -15.05 -66.08 -0.21
N LEU A 98 -16.27 -66.09 0.33
CA LEU A 98 -17.19 -64.96 0.21
C LEU A 98 -17.10 -63.98 1.39
N HIS A 99 -16.79 -64.47 2.59
CA HIS A 99 -16.57 -63.64 3.77
C HIS A 99 -15.48 -62.57 3.62
N PRO A 100 -14.27 -62.86 3.11
CA PRO A 100 -13.22 -61.84 3.00
C PRO A 100 -13.59 -60.73 2.00
N LYS A 101 -14.32 -61.06 0.92
CA LYS A 101 -14.80 -60.06 -0.05
C LYS A 101 -15.90 -59.16 0.52
N LEU A 102 -16.83 -59.73 1.28
CA LEU A 102 -17.88 -58.97 1.97
C LEU A 102 -17.28 -58.07 3.07
N ASP A 103 -16.28 -58.55 3.81
CA ASP A 103 -15.62 -57.76 4.85
C ASP A 103 -14.80 -56.59 4.26
N MET A 104 -14.11 -56.83 3.14
CA MET A 104 -13.41 -55.79 2.39
C MET A 104 -14.37 -54.72 1.87
N LEU A 105 -15.51 -55.12 1.31
CA LEU A 105 -16.53 -54.19 0.82
C LEU A 105 -17.13 -53.36 1.97
N SER A 106 -17.34 -53.95 3.15
CA SER A 106 -17.85 -53.26 4.34
C SER A 106 -16.84 -52.22 4.83
N LYS A 107 -15.56 -52.58 4.80
CA LYS A 107 -14.45 -51.69 5.14
C LYS A 107 -14.34 -50.51 4.19
N GLU A 108 -14.47 -50.74 2.88
CA GLU A 108 -14.44 -49.68 1.86
C GLU A 108 -15.62 -48.71 2.00
N VAL A 109 -16.83 -49.22 2.23
CA VAL A 109 -18.04 -48.41 2.44
C VAL A 109 -17.92 -47.55 3.71
N LYS A 110 -17.37 -48.12 4.79
CA LYS A 110 -17.11 -47.40 6.05
C LYS A 110 -16.02 -46.33 5.89
N LEU A 111 -15.03 -46.59 5.05
CA LEU A 111 -13.99 -45.62 4.72
C LEU A 111 -14.57 -44.46 3.89
N ALA A 112 -15.40 -44.76 2.90
CA ALA A 112 -16.10 -43.78 2.07
C ALA A 112 -17.03 -42.87 2.90
N SER A 113 -17.81 -43.42 3.84
CA SER A 113 -18.65 -42.62 4.73
C SER A 113 -17.83 -41.68 5.62
N SER A 114 -16.68 -42.15 6.12
CA SER A 114 -15.77 -41.32 6.92
C SER A 114 -15.13 -40.17 6.13
N MET A 115 -14.80 -40.40 4.86
CA MET A 115 -14.24 -39.38 3.96
C MET A 115 -15.28 -38.30 3.65
N ILE A 116 -16.52 -38.71 3.35
CA ILE A 116 -17.62 -37.78 3.11
C ILE A 116 -17.92 -36.94 4.36
N ALA A 117 -17.97 -37.58 5.53
CA ALA A 117 -18.17 -36.87 6.80
C ALA A 117 -17.05 -35.84 7.07
N ARG A 118 -15.80 -36.19 6.79
CA ARG A 118 -14.66 -35.26 6.88
C ARG A 118 -14.77 -34.09 5.89
N LEU A 119 -15.19 -34.35 4.64
CA LEU A 119 -15.42 -33.29 3.65
C LEU A 119 -16.52 -32.33 4.12
N VAL A 120 -17.63 -32.83 4.67
CA VAL A 120 -18.71 -31.99 5.24
C VAL A 120 -18.15 -31.03 6.29
N THR A 121 -17.30 -31.54 7.20
CA THR A 121 -16.72 -30.70 8.27
C THR A 121 -15.72 -29.66 7.78
N MET A 122 -15.03 -29.92 6.66
CA MET A 122 -14.10 -28.93 6.07
C MET A 122 -14.82 -27.89 5.20
N LEU A 123 -16.07 -28.15 4.80
CA LEU A 123 -16.91 -27.24 4.01
C LEU A 123 -17.74 -26.28 4.88
N ASP A 124 -17.60 -26.35 6.21
CA ASP A 124 -18.29 -25.50 7.15
C ASP A 124 -17.81 -24.03 7.02
N CYS A 125 -18.74 -23.07 6.95
CA CYS A 125 -18.40 -21.65 6.76
C CYS A 125 -17.79 -21.01 8.02
N THR A 126 -18.07 -21.60 9.18
CA THR A 126 -17.70 -21.10 10.52
C THR A 126 -16.19 -20.86 10.73
N PRO A 127 -15.27 -21.82 10.46
CA PRO A 127 -13.84 -21.62 10.68
C PRO A 127 -13.22 -20.58 9.74
N MET A 128 -13.60 -20.57 8.46
CA MET A 128 -13.07 -19.61 7.49
C MET A 128 -13.57 -18.19 7.76
N HIS A 129 -14.86 -18.03 8.09
CA HIS A 129 -15.43 -16.74 8.47
C HIS A 129 -14.76 -16.17 9.72
N LYS A 130 -14.44 -17.02 10.71
CA LYS A 130 -13.77 -16.60 11.94
C LYS A 130 -12.35 -16.06 11.68
N GLU A 131 -11.54 -16.76 10.89
CA GLU A 131 -10.19 -16.30 10.55
C GLU A 131 -10.23 -15.02 9.69
N TYR A 132 -11.20 -14.93 8.78
CA TYR A 132 -11.44 -13.74 7.97
C TYR A 132 -11.81 -12.52 8.83
N MET A 133 -12.78 -12.66 9.73
CA MET A 133 -13.20 -11.58 10.63
C MET A 133 -12.08 -11.18 11.61
N ASN A 134 -11.30 -12.15 12.08
CA ASN A 134 -10.16 -11.86 12.94
C ASN A 134 -9.06 -11.07 12.19
N ALA A 135 -8.78 -11.42 10.94
CA ALA A 135 -7.84 -10.69 10.10
C ALA A 135 -8.34 -9.26 9.79
N LEU A 136 -9.62 -9.11 9.44
CA LEU A 136 -10.23 -7.79 9.24
C LEU A 136 -10.14 -6.93 10.50
N HIS A 137 -10.50 -7.48 11.66
CA HIS A 137 -10.46 -6.76 12.92
C HIS A 137 -9.04 -6.30 13.27
N ALA A 138 -8.05 -7.19 13.11
CA ALA A 138 -6.65 -6.86 13.33
C ALA A 138 -6.15 -5.76 12.39
N VAL A 139 -6.53 -5.80 11.11
CA VAL A 139 -6.18 -4.76 10.14
C VAL A 139 -6.88 -3.44 10.48
N CYS A 140 -8.16 -3.48 10.81
CA CYS A 140 -8.97 -2.30 11.13
C CYS A 140 -8.48 -1.57 12.38
N GLU A 141 -8.11 -2.27 13.45
CA GLU A 141 -7.57 -1.61 14.64
C GLU A 141 -6.13 -1.13 14.44
N MET A 142 -5.23 -2.01 13.96
CA MET A 142 -3.80 -1.71 13.94
C MET A 142 -3.39 -0.84 12.75
N ALA A 143 -3.91 -1.11 11.55
CA ALA A 143 -3.52 -0.37 10.35
C ALA A 143 -4.14 1.02 10.32
N LEU A 144 -5.40 1.17 10.74
CA LEU A 144 -6.05 2.48 10.79
C LEU A 144 -5.34 3.40 11.79
N PHE A 145 -5.03 2.89 12.99
CA PHE A 145 -4.24 3.63 13.97
C PHE A 145 -2.87 4.03 13.39
N GLY A 146 -2.13 3.08 12.81
CA GLY A 146 -0.84 3.38 12.19
C GLY A 146 -0.90 4.45 11.08
N LEU A 147 -1.92 4.38 10.21
CA LEU A 147 -2.14 5.35 9.14
C LEU A 147 -2.41 6.76 9.67
N THR A 148 -3.18 6.89 10.76
CA THR A 148 -3.43 8.21 11.37
C THR A 148 -2.14 8.84 11.90
N PHE A 149 -1.25 8.06 12.53
CA PHE A 149 0.04 8.54 13.02
C PHE A 149 0.97 8.93 11.87
N MET A 150 1.05 8.09 10.83
CA MET A 150 1.85 8.40 9.63
C MET A 150 1.33 9.64 8.89
N LEU A 151 0.01 9.80 8.80
CA LEU A 151 -0.63 10.99 8.24
C LEU A 151 -0.25 12.23 9.05
N ALA A 152 -0.42 12.21 10.37
CA ALA A 152 -0.07 13.33 11.23
C ALA A 152 1.43 13.69 11.12
N ALA A 153 2.31 12.68 11.13
CA ALA A 153 3.75 12.87 10.95
C ALA A 153 4.08 13.49 9.59
N SER A 154 3.43 13.04 8.50
CA SER A 154 3.66 13.56 7.15
C SER A 154 3.23 15.02 6.99
N ILE A 155 2.07 15.40 7.56
CA ILE A 155 1.57 16.78 7.57
C ILE A 155 2.52 17.66 8.39
N GLY A 156 2.94 17.19 9.57
CA GLY A 156 3.91 17.89 10.42
C GLY A 156 5.25 18.11 9.71
N ALA A 157 5.79 17.07 9.06
CA ALA A 157 7.01 17.17 8.27
C ALA A 157 6.87 18.16 7.09
N GLY A 158 5.74 18.11 6.38
CA GLY A 158 5.46 19.04 5.28
C GLY A 158 5.39 20.50 5.73
N PHE A 159 4.80 20.76 6.89
CA PHE A 159 4.80 22.10 7.49
C PHE A 159 6.21 22.56 7.87
N LEU A 160 7.01 21.71 8.52
CA LEU A 160 8.39 22.04 8.88
C LEU A 160 9.25 22.33 7.65
N PHE A 161 9.14 21.51 6.60
CA PHE A 161 9.88 21.75 5.35
C PHE A 161 9.43 23.04 4.64
N ALA A 162 8.14 23.36 4.67
CA ALA A 162 7.64 24.64 4.14
C ALA A 162 8.23 25.84 4.90
N VAL A 163 8.32 25.76 6.24
CA VAL A 163 8.97 26.77 7.07
C VAL A 163 10.45 26.91 6.73
N LEU A 164 11.19 25.80 6.58
CA LEU A 164 12.60 25.84 6.20
C LEU A 164 12.81 26.52 4.84
N VAL A 165 11.99 26.20 3.83
CA VAL A 165 12.05 26.84 2.51
C VAL A 165 11.71 28.33 2.61
N TRP A 166 10.77 28.71 3.47
CA TRP A 166 10.42 30.11 3.70
C TRP A 166 11.57 30.89 4.36
N LEU A 167 12.23 30.31 5.37
CA LEU A 167 13.40 30.88 6.02
C LEU A 167 14.59 31.00 5.06
N ASP A 168 14.84 30.00 4.21
CA ASP A 168 15.88 30.05 3.19
C ASP A 168 15.65 31.19 2.19
N SER A 169 14.39 31.39 1.76
CA SER A 169 14.02 32.50 0.87
C SER A 169 14.20 33.86 1.56
N HIS A 170 13.74 33.98 2.81
CA HIS A 170 13.82 35.24 3.57
C HIS A 170 15.28 35.60 3.92
N THR A 171 16.08 34.62 4.33
CA THR A 171 17.52 34.84 4.61
C THR A 171 18.27 35.24 3.36
N TRP A 172 17.99 34.64 2.20
CA TRP A 172 18.58 35.05 0.93
C TRP A 172 18.24 36.51 0.56
N ILE A 173 16.96 36.90 0.67
CA ILE A 173 16.51 38.27 0.39
C ILE A 173 17.13 39.24 1.38
N TYR A 174 17.15 38.93 2.68
CA TYR A 174 17.72 39.77 3.71
C TYR A 174 19.22 40.01 3.50
N ILE A 175 19.99 38.96 3.16
CA ILE A 175 21.43 39.08 2.87
C ILE A 175 21.67 39.91 1.62
N ARG A 176 20.89 39.71 0.55
CA ARG A 176 21.00 40.53 -0.66
C ARG A 176 20.71 42.00 -0.37
N LYS A 177 19.63 42.29 0.36
CA LYS A 177 19.26 43.65 0.74
C LYS A 177 20.34 44.31 1.61
N LYS A 178 20.91 43.60 2.59
CA LYS A 178 22.04 44.09 3.40
C LYS A 178 23.28 44.38 2.55
N ARG A 179 23.60 43.53 1.57
CA ARG A 179 24.72 43.76 0.64
C ARG A 179 24.50 45.02 -0.20
N GLU A 180 23.29 45.23 -0.71
CA GLU A 180 22.94 46.44 -1.46
C GLU A 180 23.07 47.71 -0.60
N TYR A 181 22.62 47.69 0.66
CA TYR A 181 22.83 48.82 1.59
C TYR A 181 24.31 49.11 1.88
N LEU A 182 25.14 48.08 2.10
CA LEU A 182 26.58 48.25 2.33
C LEU A 182 27.30 48.84 1.12
N GLN A 183 26.86 48.51 -0.10
CA GLN A 183 27.46 49.06 -1.32
C GLN A 183 27.08 50.53 -1.55
N VAL A 184 25.89 50.97 -1.11
CA VAL A 184 25.48 52.38 -1.19
C VAL A 184 26.26 53.25 -0.19
N ASP A 185 26.52 52.73 1.01
CA ASP A 185 27.31 53.42 2.05
C ASP A 185 28.78 53.65 1.62
N GLU A 186 29.37 52.72 0.84
CA GLU A 186 30.72 52.90 0.28
C GLU A 186 30.81 53.93 -0.86
N GLN A 187 29.69 54.32 -1.46
CA GLN A 187 29.64 55.28 -2.57
C GLN A 187 29.34 56.72 -2.10
N ASP A 188 29.25 56.95 -0.78
CA ASP A 188 28.89 58.25 -0.22
C ASP A 188 30.14 59.18 -0.13
N PRO A 189 30.17 60.33 -0.83
CA PRO A 189 31.37 61.19 -0.95
C PRO A 189 31.89 61.80 0.36
N PHE A 190 31.16 61.64 1.47
CA PHE A 190 31.42 62.30 2.75
C PHE A 190 31.88 61.35 3.87
N LEU A 191 31.95 60.03 3.63
CA LEU A 191 32.49 59.08 4.61
C LEU A 191 33.91 58.62 4.23
N PRO A 192 34.80 58.42 5.22
CA PRO A 192 36.14 57.91 4.95
C PRO A 192 36.05 56.48 4.36
N PRO A 193 36.84 56.15 3.33
CA PRO A 193 36.76 54.87 2.65
C PRO A 193 36.98 53.72 3.65
N THR A 194 36.05 52.76 3.63
CA THR A 194 36.10 51.50 4.39
C THR A 194 37.44 50.78 4.19
N ALA A 195 37.91 50.03 5.19
CA ALA A 195 39.16 49.27 5.07
C ALA A 195 39.18 48.30 3.87
N ALA A 196 38.00 47.86 3.40
CA ALA A 196 37.84 47.04 2.20
C ALA A 196 38.13 47.82 0.90
N SER A 197 37.62 49.04 0.75
CA SER A 197 37.90 49.90 -0.40
C SER A 197 39.35 50.36 -0.43
N GLN A 198 39.98 50.61 0.73
CA GLN A 198 41.41 50.91 0.82
C GLN A 198 42.29 49.74 0.36
N ALA A 199 41.93 48.49 0.72
CA ALA A 199 42.68 47.31 0.29
C ALA A 199 42.56 47.04 -1.23
N ILE A 200 41.43 47.39 -1.84
CA ILE A 200 41.21 47.28 -3.29
C ILE A 200 41.95 48.42 -4.02
N ALA A 201 41.90 49.65 -3.50
CA ALA A 201 42.62 50.79 -4.03
C ALA A 201 44.15 50.58 -3.98
N ALA A 202 44.68 50.07 -2.88
CA ALA A 202 46.09 49.73 -2.73
C ALA A 202 46.56 48.65 -3.73
N ARG A 203 45.69 47.68 -4.06
CA ARG A 203 45.96 46.69 -5.11
C ARG A 203 45.92 47.28 -6.51
N SER A 204 45.02 48.23 -6.78
CA SER A 204 44.93 48.90 -8.10
C SER A 204 46.08 49.88 -8.36
N LEU A 205 46.56 50.59 -7.33
CA LEU A 205 47.73 51.48 -7.41
C LEU A 205 49.02 50.70 -7.67
N HIS A 206 49.14 49.48 -7.16
CA HIS A 206 50.28 48.61 -7.48
C HIS A 206 50.25 48.11 -8.93
N SER A 207 49.08 48.03 -9.56
CA SER A 207 48.92 47.59 -10.95
C SER A 207 49.15 48.70 -11.99
N GLN A 208 48.98 49.97 -11.66
CA GLN A 208 49.17 51.10 -12.60
C GLN A 208 50.62 51.61 -12.70
N GLY A 209 51.57 51.03 -11.97
CA GLY A 209 52.99 51.39 -12.04
C GLY A 209 53.77 50.78 -13.21
N SER A 210 53.13 50.08 -14.15
CA SER A 210 53.80 49.48 -15.30
C SER A 210 52.97 49.67 -16.56
N TYR A 211 53.64 49.94 -17.69
CA TYR A 211 53.11 50.23 -19.03
C TYR A 211 52.85 51.71 -19.36
N GLY A 212 53.96 52.43 -19.54
CA GLY A 212 54.36 52.88 -20.88
C GLY A 212 53.40 53.78 -21.65
N SER A 213 53.65 55.09 -21.57
CA SER A 213 53.46 56.06 -22.65
C SER A 213 54.03 55.50 -23.98
N SER A 214 53.51 55.73 -25.19
CA SER A 214 53.09 57.01 -25.79
C SER A 214 52.57 56.79 -27.23
N PHE A 215 51.62 57.65 -27.67
CA PHE A 215 51.38 58.19 -29.04
C PHE A 215 50.59 57.40 -30.14
N PRO A 216 49.93 58.09 -31.11
CA PRO A 216 48.51 57.91 -31.50
C PRO A 216 48.24 57.96 -33.06
N PHE A 217 46.97 58.12 -33.46
CA PHE A 217 46.44 58.49 -34.81
C PHE A 217 46.17 57.30 -35.77
N ALA A 218 45.05 57.13 -36.52
CA ALA A 218 44.12 58.07 -37.17
C ALA A 218 42.71 57.48 -37.50
N ARG A 219 41.67 58.31 -37.33
CA ARG A 219 40.49 58.64 -38.19
C ARG A 219 39.87 57.63 -39.20
N SER A 220 38.54 57.41 -39.10
CA SER A 220 37.57 57.64 -40.21
C SER A 220 36.10 57.63 -39.74
N SER A 221 35.32 58.57 -40.26
CA SER A 221 33.90 58.87 -40.00
C SER A 221 32.91 57.84 -40.59
N SER A 222 31.65 57.86 -40.12
CA SER A 222 30.46 58.07 -40.96
C SER A 222 29.20 58.33 -40.13
N HIS A 223 28.45 59.36 -40.52
CA HIS A 223 27.22 59.90 -39.95
C HIS A 223 26.14 59.82 -41.06
N VAL A 224 24.94 59.28 -40.78
CA VAL A 224 23.63 59.58 -41.42
C VAL A 224 22.57 58.99 -40.47
N TYR A 225 21.46 59.60 -40.04
CA TYR A 225 20.66 60.79 -40.38
C TYR A 225 20.36 61.59 -39.10
#